data_AF-A0A6H1L208-F1
#
_entry.id   AF-A0A6H1L208-F1
#
_cell.length_a   1.000
_cell.length_b   1.000
_cell.length_c   1.000
_cell.angle_alpha   90.00
_cell.angle_beta   90.00
_cell.angle_gamma   90.00
#
_symmetry.space_group_name_H-M   'P 1'
#
loop_
_entity.id
_entity.type
_entity.pdbx_description
1 polymer ?
#
loop_
_entity_poly.entity_id
_entity_poly.type
_entity_poly.pdbx_seq_one_letter_code
_entity_poly.pdbx_strand_id
1 'polypeptide(L)'
;MRAQLARIDAVLVQALIAAALSFAHLHDVASAAGQDGWKAWAYPVSVDLLLVAAWRRLRTGDAKAAGWCWFVIALTASLGANVATAGLLDLNQVPAWLRILVAGWPAVAFLGGTLLAHSSPAPHEDTEDVHDQEDAPDPAPELPTRPAPEPTPAPPAVAVPAALVEHARKVAAEHRNRTGAVIDTPTLRARLGVPAPMAEAIVAQL
;
A
#
# COMPACT_ATOMS: atom_id res chain seq x y z
N MET A 1 -26.34 21.90 -12.53
CA MET A 1 -24.86 21.84 -12.63
C MET A 1 -24.14 22.94 -11.86
N ARG A 2 -24.38 24.24 -12.11
CA ARG A 2 -23.62 25.35 -11.45
C ARG A 2 -23.64 25.35 -9.92
N ALA A 3 -24.77 25.01 -9.29
CA ALA A 3 -24.87 24.95 -7.83
C ALA A 3 -24.09 23.78 -7.20
N GLN A 4 -23.97 22.64 -7.89
CA GLN A 4 -23.14 21.51 -7.44
C GLN A 4 -21.66 21.83 -7.58
N LEU A 5 -21.27 22.44 -8.71
CA LEU A 5 -19.90 22.91 -8.94
C LEU A 5 -19.48 23.94 -7.89
N ALA A 6 -20.30 24.97 -7.63
CA ALA A 6 -20.01 25.98 -6.61
C ALA A 6 -19.97 25.41 -5.18
N ARG A 7 -20.80 24.41 -4.84
CA ARG A 7 -20.71 23.71 -3.54
C ARG A 7 -19.44 22.89 -3.42
N ILE A 8 -19.05 22.19 -4.48
CA ILE A 8 -17.79 21.44 -4.52
C ILE A 8 -16.62 22.41 -4.34
N ASP A 9 -16.62 23.56 -5.03
CA ASP A 9 -15.58 24.58 -4.87
C ASP A 9 -15.50 25.09 -3.43
N ALA A 10 -16.64 25.46 -2.81
CA ALA A 10 -16.66 25.92 -1.42
C ALA A 10 -16.20 24.86 -0.42
N VAL A 11 -16.63 23.60 -0.59
CA VAL A 11 -16.22 22.49 0.29
C VAL A 11 -14.74 22.15 0.11
N LEU A 12 -14.21 22.20 -1.12
CA LEU A 12 -12.79 21.99 -1.38
C LEU A 12 -11.94 23.10 -0.76
N VAL A 13 -12.35 24.36 -0.87
CA VAL A 13 -11.69 25.48 -0.21
C VAL A 13 -11.74 25.31 1.31
N GLN A 14 -12.88 24.95 1.88
CA GLN A 14 -13.01 24.70 3.31
C GLN A 14 -12.12 23.52 3.75
N ALA A 15 -12.08 22.43 2.99
CA ALA A 15 -11.25 21.28 3.29
C ALA A 15 -9.76 21.63 3.24
N LEU A 16 -9.33 22.44 2.27
CA LEU A 16 -7.96 22.93 2.17
C LEU A 16 -7.57 23.79 3.38
N ILE A 17 -8.44 24.73 3.78
CA ILE A 17 -8.21 25.58 4.95
C ILE A 17 -8.13 24.71 6.22
N ALA A 18 -9.08 23.79 6.39
CA ALA A 18 -9.10 22.89 7.54
C ALA A 18 -7.85 22.02 7.61
N ALA A 19 -7.43 21.45 6.47
CA ALA A 19 -6.20 20.67 6.36
C ALA A 19 -4.97 21.52 6.69
N ALA A 20 -4.85 22.74 6.15
CA ALA A 20 -3.71 23.62 6.43
C ALA A 20 -3.60 24.01 7.91
N LEU A 21 -4.73 24.30 8.57
CA LEU A 21 -4.74 24.62 10.00
C LEU A 21 -4.39 23.39 10.86
N SER A 22 -4.99 22.23 10.56
CA SER A 22 -4.65 20.99 11.28
C SER A 22 -3.21 20.56 11.04
N PHE A 23 -2.68 20.81 9.84
CA PHE A 23 -1.29 20.54 9.46
C PHE A 23 -0.33 21.25 10.40
N ALA A 24 -0.54 22.56 10.63
CA ALA A 24 0.30 23.35 11.52
C ALA A 24 0.29 22.80 12.94
N HIS A 25 -0.89 22.46 13.48
CA HIS A 25 -1.00 21.91 14.83
C HIS A 25 -0.34 20.53 14.98
N LEU A 26 -0.50 19.65 13.99
CA LEU A 26 0.18 18.35 13.97
C LEU A 26 1.71 18.51 13.89
N HIS A 27 2.18 19.47 13.11
CA HIS A 27 3.59 19.81 13.02
C HIS A 27 4.13 20.30 14.36
N ASP A 28 3.43 21.22 15.02
CA ASP A 28 3.82 21.77 16.32
C ASP A 28 3.89 20.66 17.39
N VAL A 29 2.91 19.77 17.42
CA VAL A 29 2.90 18.62 18.33
C VAL A 29 4.04 17.65 18.03
N ALA A 30 4.35 17.40 16.76
CA ALA A 30 5.45 16.53 16.37
C ALA A 30 6.82 17.13 16.76
N SER A 31 7.03 18.41 16.49
CA SER A 31 8.23 19.15 16.89
C SER A 31 8.37 19.16 18.42
N ALA A 32 7.29 19.48 19.15
CA ALA A 32 7.27 19.45 20.62
C ALA A 32 7.56 18.05 21.21
N ALA A 33 7.18 16.99 20.51
CA ALA A 33 7.50 15.62 20.90
C ALA A 33 8.97 15.23 20.65
N GLY A 34 9.76 16.09 19.99
CA GLY A 34 11.16 15.88 19.63
C GLY A 34 11.37 15.26 18.25
N GLN A 35 10.40 15.40 17.34
CA GLN A 35 10.50 14.90 15.96
C GLN A 35 10.91 16.01 14.98
N ASP A 36 11.98 16.75 15.29
CA ASP A 36 12.34 17.99 14.60
C ASP A 36 12.71 17.85 13.12
N GLY A 37 12.77 19.01 12.45
CA GLY A 37 13.21 19.11 11.06
C GLY A 37 12.23 18.46 10.09
N TRP A 38 12.73 17.75 9.08
CA TRP A 38 11.91 17.14 8.03
C TRP A 38 10.87 16.13 8.56
N LYS A 39 11.15 15.49 9.70
CA LYS A 39 10.26 14.49 10.29
C LYS A 39 8.94 15.11 10.73
N ALA A 40 8.97 16.26 11.40
CA ALA A 40 7.77 16.97 11.85
C ALA A 40 6.80 17.31 10.70
N TRP A 41 7.32 17.56 9.49
CA TRP A 41 6.49 17.79 8.30
C TRP A 41 5.85 16.52 7.75
N ALA A 42 6.46 15.34 7.96
CA ALA A 42 5.92 14.07 7.49
C ALA A 42 4.71 13.59 8.30
N TYR A 43 4.61 13.98 9.58
CA TYR A 43 3.51 13.59 10.46
C TYR A 43 2.15 14.05 9.93
N PRO A 44 1.90 15.35 9.69
CA PRO A 44 0.61 15.78 9.18
C PRO A 44 0.28 15.18 7.82
N VAL A 45 1.25 15.08 6.91
CA VAL A 45 1.04 14.44 5.58
C VAL A 45 0.53 13.01 5.75
N SER A 46 1.13 12.23 6.66
CA SER A 46 0.71 10.85 6.88
C SER A 46 -0.71 10.75 7.46
N VAL A 47 -1.12 11.68 8.33
CA VAL A 47 -2.47 11.76 8.88
C VAL A 47 -3.48 12.09 7.78
N ASP A 48 -3.17 13.08 6.95
CA ASP A 48 -4.04 13.49 5.84
C ASP A 48 -4.23 12.38 4.81
N LEU A 49 -3.14 11.70 4.43
CA LEU A 49 -3.21 10.56 3.51
C LEU A 49 -4.05 9.41 4.08
N LEU A 50 -3.94 9.15 5.38
CA LEU A 50 -4.75 8.14 6.05
C LEU A 50 -6.23 8.55 6.07
N LEU A 51 -6.54 9.82 6.35
CA LEU A 51 -7.90 10.36 6.34
C LEU A 51 -8.53 10.27 4.94
N VAL A 52 -7.77 10.63 3.90
CA VAL A 52 -8.19 10.53 2.49
C VAL A 52 -8.40 9.07 2.08
N ALA A 53 -7.49 8.17 2.44
CA ALA A 53 -7.61 6.75 2.15
C ALA A 53 -8.85 6.13 2.84
N ALA A 54 -9.07 6.48 4.11
CA ALA A 54 -10.21 6.02 4.88
C ALA A 54 -11.53 6.56 4.32
N TRP A 55 -11.57 7.85 3.98
CA TRP A 55 -12.72 8.48 3.34
C TRP A 55 -13.04 7.85 1.99
N ARG A 56 -12.03 7.62 1.15
CA ARG A 56 -12.20 6.93 -0.14
C ARG A 56 -12.86 5.57 0.07
N ARG A 57 -12.40 4.79 1.06
CA ARG A 57 -12.96 3.47 1.40
C ARG A 57 -14.42 3.57 1.87
N LEU A 58 -14.74 4.56 2.71
CA LEU A 58 -16.12 4.83 3.14
C LEU A 58 -17.06 5.18 1.98
N ARG A 59 -16.54 5.88 0.97
CA ARG A 59 -17.30 6.30 -0.22
C ARG A 59 -17.51 5.18 -1.23
N THR A 60 -16.55 4.27 -1.38
CA THR A 60 -16.68 3.12 -2.31
C THR A 60 -17.57 2.01 -1.77
N GLY A 61 -17.82 1.96 -0.45
CA GLY A 61 -18.75 1.02 0.17
C GLY A 61 -18.14 -0.30 0.62
N ASP A 62 -16.96 -0.65 0.11
CA ASP A 62 -16.23 -1.87 0.50
C ASP A 62 -15.58 -1.75 1.88
N ALA A 63 -15.69 -2.79 2.70
CA ALA A 63 -15.08 -2.86 4.04
C ALA A 63 -15.30 -1.59 4.89
N LYS A 64 -16.55 -1.10 4.94
CA LYS A 64 -16.93 0.11 5.69
C LYS A 64 -16.45 0.11 7.14
N ALA A 65 -16.42 -1.04 7.81
CA ALA A 65 -15.93 -1.16 9.18
C ALA A 65 -14.45 -0.74 9.29
N ALA A 66 -13.59 -1.24 8.40
CA ALA A 66 -12.19 -0.85 8.34
C ALA A 66 -12.03 0.62 7.95
N GLY A 67 -12.80 1.10 6.97
CA GLY A 67 -12.85 2.52 6.60
C GLY A 67 -13.19 3.42 7.78
N TRP A 68 -14.21 3.07 8.56
CA TRP A 68 -14.62 3.84 9.75
C TRP A 68 -13.58 3.78 10.86
N CYS A 69 -13.03 2.59 11.15
CA CYS A 69 -12.01 2.41 12.16
C CYS A 69 -10.81 3.34 11.91
N TRP A 70 -10.27 3.31 10.69
CA TRP A 70 -9.12 4.15 10.32
C TRP A 70 -9.46 5.62 10.19
N PHE A 71 -10.68 5.96 9.74
CA PHE A 71 -11.14 7.34 9.71
C PHE A 71 -11.18 7.95 11.12
N VAL A 72 -11.73 7.21 12.11
CA VAL A 72 -11.78 7.67 13.51
C VAL A 72 -10.38 7.82 14.10
N ILE A 73 -9.47 6.88 13.83
CA ILE A 73 -8.07 6.99 14.28
C ILE A 73 -7.41 8.26 13.73
N ALA A 74 -7.50 8.49 12.42
CA ALA A 74 -6.90 9.65 11.76
C ALA A 74 -7.54 10.97 12.24
N LEU A 75 -8.87 10.99 12.38
CA LEU A 75 -9.60 12.15 12.90
C LEU A 75 -9.25 12.46 14.35
N THR A 76 -9.06 11.44 15.19
CA THR A 76 -8.65 11.61 16.59
C THR A 76 -7.24 12.18 16.68
N ALA A 77 -6.32 11.74 15.83
CA ALA A 77 -4.97 12.30 15.77
C ALA A 77 -4.99 13.79 15.34
N SER A 78 -5.72 14.11 14.27
CA SER A 78 -5.88 15.49 13.76
C SER A 78 -6.54 16.41 14.79
N LEU A 79 -7.65 15.99 15.39
CA LEU A 79 -8.35 16.78 16.41
C LEU A 79 -7.54 16.88 17.70
N GLY A 80 -6.89 15.79 18.11
CA GLY A 80 -6.05 15.74 19.30
C GLY A 80 -4.90 16.75 19.22
N ALA A 81 -4.31 16.94 18.04
CA ALA A 81 -3.29 17.96 17.83
C ALA A 81 -3.83 19.37 18.03
N ASN A 82 -4.98 19.69 17.44
CA ASN A 82 -5.64 20.99 17.60
C ASN A 82 -5.92 21.28 19.09
N VAL A 83 -6.42 20.28 19.82
CA VAL A 83 -6.71 20.38 21.25
C VAL A 83 -5.43 20.57 22.08
N ALA A 84 -4.36 19.82 21.77
CA ALA A 84 -3.08 19.94 22.45
C ALA A 84 -2.50 21.35 22.30
N THR A 85 -2.59 21.93 21.10
CA THR A 85 -2.11 23.30 20.82
C THR A 85 -3.04 24.40 21.33
N ALA A 86 -4.30 24.10 21.65
CA ALA A 86 -5.26 25.08 22.18
C ALA A 86 -5.01 25.45 23.66
N GLY A 87 -3.86 25.08 24.22
CA GLY A 87 -3.48 25.36 25.61
C GLY A 87 -3.82 24.25 26.60
N LEU A 88 -4.31 23.10 26.13
CA LEU A 88 -4.55 21.93 27.00
C LEU A 88 -3.23 21.22 27.38
N LEU A 89 -2.17 21.38 26.57
CA LEU A 89 -0.86 20.80 26.80
C LEU A 89 0.23 21.89 26.82
N ASP A 90 1.19 21.77 27.75
CA ASP A 90 2.42 22.56 27.67
C ASP A 90 3.38 21.91 26.67
N LEU A 91 3.50 22.52 25.49
CA LEU A 91 4.36 22.02 24.42
C LEU A 91 5.85 22.13 24.74
N ASN A 92 6.25 22.88 25.77
CA ASN A 92 7.64 22.89 26.25
C ASN A 92 7.96 21.65 27.10
N GLN A 93 6.93 20.97 27.62
CA GLN A 93 7.05 19.81 28.49
C GLN A 93 6.06 18.72 28.08
N VAL A 94 6.29 18.16 26.88
CA VAL A 94 5.42 17.10 26.37
C VAL A 94 5.55 15.83 27.21
N PRO A 95 4.44 15.28 27.73
CA PRO A 95 4.44 14.04 28.50
C PRO A 95 5.03 12.86 27.72
N ALA A 96 5.76 11.96 28.41
CA ALA A 96 6.43 10.83 27.76
C ALA A 96 5.49 9.94 26.94
N TRP A 97 4.26 9.70 27.41
CA TRP A 97 3.27 8.91 26.70
C TRP A 97 2.90 9.53 25.35
N LEU A 98 2.80 10.86 25.26
CA LEU A 98 2.48 11.55 24.00
C LEU A 98 3.66 11.47 23.04
N ARG A 99 4.90 11.57 23.55
CA ARG A 99 6.11 11.39 22.73
C ARG A 99 6.20 10.00 22.14
N ILE A 100 5.83 8.97 22.92
CA ILE A 100 5.76 7.58 22.44
C ILE A 100 4.68 7.43 21.36
N LEU A 101 3.49 8.00 21.57
CA LEU A 101 2.42 7.95 20.57
C LEU A 101 2.81 8.63 19.26
N VAL A 102 3.38 9.83 19.34
CA VAL A 102 3.90 10.53 18.15
C VAL A 102 4.98 9.68 17.50
N ALA A 103 6.00 9.22 18.23
CA ALA A 103 7.06 8.39 17.64
C ALA A 103 6.56 7.09 17.01
N GLY A 104 5.49 6.49 17.55
CA GLY A 104 4.88 5.26 17.02
C GLY A 104 3.91 5.48 15.84
N TRP A 105 3.47 6.72 15.61
CA TRP A 105 2.49 7.05 14.58
C TRP A 105 2.84 6.55 13.17
N PRO A 106 4.10 6.64 12.67
CA PRO A 106 4.42 6.19 11.31
C PRO A 106 4.08 4.72 11.07
N ALA A 107 4.26 3.85 12.07
CA ALA A 107 3.90 2.44 11.97
C ALA A 107 2.38 2.23 11.88
N VAL A 108 1.62 2.99 12.68
CA VAL A 108 0.14 2.97 12.67
C VAL A 108 -0.40 3.48 11.35
N ALA A 109 0.14 4.59 10.83
CA ALA A 109 -0.25 5.17 9.56
C ALA A 109 0.06 4.22 8.38
N PHE A 110 1.21 3.55 8.41
CA PHE A 110 1.54 2.53 7.41
C PHE A 110 0.61 1.32 7.46
N LEU A 111 0.31 0.80 8.66
CA LEU A 111 -0.65 -0.28 8.83
C LEU A 111 -2.03 0.11 8.28
N GLY A 112 -2.52 1.30 8.63
CA GLY A 112 -3.81 1.79 8.14
C GLY A 112 -3.82 2.00 6.63
N GLY A 113 -2.79 2.65 6.10
CA GLY A 113 -2.65 2.87 4.66
C GLY A 113 -2.61 1.56 3.88
N THR A 114 -1.85 0.56 4.34
CA THR A 114 -1.76 -0.75 3.67
C THR A 114 -3.07 -1.52 3.74
N LEU A 115 -3.73 -1.58 4.89
CA LEU A 115 -5.04 -2.24 5.02
C LEU A 115 -6.11 -1.56 4.17
N LEU A 116 -6.17 -0.24 4.14
CA LEU A 116 -7.15 0.50 3.34
C LEU A 116 -6.89 0.40 1.84
N ALA A 117 -5.62 0.30 1.43
CA ALA A 117 -5.23 0.20 0.03
C ALA A 117 -5.30 -1.24 -0.53
N HIS A 118 -5.05 -2.26 0.30
CA HIS A 118 -4.83 -3.64 -0.17
C HIS A 118 -5.80 -4.68 0.44
N SER A 119 -6.92 -4.26 1.03
CA SER A 119 -7.97 -5.21 1.42
C SER A 119 -8.56 -5.87 0.17
N SER A 120 -8.27 -7.16 -0.04
CA SER A 120 -8.94 -7.98 -1.07
C SER A 120 -10.45 -7.98 -0.81
N PRO A 121 -11.28 -7.93 -1.86
CA PRO A 121 -12.71 -8.19 -1.71
C PRO A 121 -12.86 -9.58 -1.09
N ALA A 122 -13.55 -9.69 0.04
CA ALA A 122 -13.96 -10.99 0.54
C ALA A 122 -14.91 -11.61 -0.51
N PRO A 123 -14.75 -12.90 -0.87
CA PRO A 123 -15.81 -13.62 -1.56
C PRO A 123 -17.09 -13.49 -0.73
N HIS A 124 -18.19 -13.05 -1.35
CA HIS A 124 -19.49 -13.03 -0.70
C HIS A 124 -19.88 -14.47 -0.38
N GLU A 125 -19.78 -14.86 0.89
CA GLU A 125 -20.47 -16.05 1.42
C GLU A 125 -21.89 -15.61 1.75
N ASP A 126 -22.80 -15.81 0.80
CA ASP A 126 -24.24 -15.82 1.08
C ASP A 126 -24.53 -17.05 1.96
N THR A 127 -24.97 -16.78 3.18
CA THR A 127 -25.46 -17.81 4.10
C THR A 127 -26.91 -18.16 3.72
N GLU A 128 -27.11 -19.25 2.99
CA GLU A 128 -28.34 -20.03 3.04
C GLU A 128 -28.01 -21.48 3.40
N ASP A 129 -28.75 -21.98 4.39
CA ASP A 129 -28.57 -23.24 5.10
C ASP A 129 -29.10 -24.45 4.29
N VAL A 130 -28.27 -25.50 4.23
CA VAL A 130 -28.56 -26.96 4.17
C VAL A 130 -29.19 -27.57 2.89
N HIS A 131 -28.43 -28.35 2.10
CA HIS A 131 -28.33 -29.83 2.19
C HIS A 131 -27.54 -30.43 0.99
N ASP A 132 -26.56 -31.30 1.31
CA ASP A 132 -25.94 -32.38 0.53
C ASP A 132 -25.66 -32.21 -0.98
N GLN A 133 -24.38 -32.03 -1.33
CA GLN A 133 -23.82 -32.72 -2.49
C GLN A 133 -22.32 -33.03 -2.29
N GLU A 134 -22.02 -34.32 -2.34
CA GLU A 134 -20.71 -34.95 -2.19
C GLU A 134 -19.82 -34.70 -3.41
N ASP A 135 -18.61 -34.19 -3.13
CA ASP A 135 -17.29 -34.35 -3.79
C ASP A 135 -17.19 -34.52 -5.34
N ALA A 136 -16.71 -33.47 -6.04
CA ALA A 136 -15.79 -33.55 -7.20
C ALA A 136 -15.40 -32.13 -7.72
N PRO A 137 -14.19 -31.91 -8.30
CA PRO A 137 -13.64 -30.57 -8.55
C PRO A 137 -14.14 -29.90 -9.86
N ASP A 138 -14.19 -28.57 -9.76
CA ASP A 138 -14.77 -27.54 -10.63
C ASP A 138 -14.24 -27.49 -12.08
N PRO A 139 -15.12 -27.50 -13.11
CA PRO A 139 -14.79 -27.10 -14.47
C PRO A 139 -15.23 -25.65 -14.74
N ALA A 140 -14.27 -24.73 -14.87
CA ALA A 140 -14.51 -23.34 -15.26
C ALA A 140 -15.05 -23.21 -16.70
N PRO A 141 -16.23 -22.59 -16.93
CA PRO A 141 -16.70 -22.19 -18.25
C PRO A 141 -16.50 -20.69 -18.52
N GLU A 142 -16.43 -20.38 -19.80
CA GLU A 142 -15.83 -19.21 -20.46
C GLU A 142 -16.88 -18.14 -20.92
N LEU A 143 -16.39 -16.93 -21.31
CA LEU A 143 -16.96 -15.94 -22.26
C LEU A 143 -17.90 -14.81 -21.73
N PRO A 144 -18.00 -13.58 -22.36
CA PRO A 144 -17.65 -13.20 -23.74
C PRO A 144 -16.91 -11.84 -23.96
N THR A 145 -16.51 -11.64 -25.21
CA THR A 145 -15.61 -10.62 -25.82
C THR A 145 -16.23 -9.24 -26.08
N ARG A 146 -15.40 -8.17 -26.08
CA ARG A 146 -15.66 -6.87 -26.77
C ARG A 146 -14.35 -6.30 -27.39
N PRO A 147 -14.41 -5.35 -28.34
CA PRO A 147 -13.80 -5.46 -29.66
C PRO A 147 -12.41 -4.81 -29.78
N ALA A 148 -11.69 -5.22 -30.82
CA ALA A 148 -10.30 -4.88 -31.12
C ALA A 148 -10.01 -3.39 -31.35
N PRO A 149 -8.78 -2.96 -31.01
CA PRO A 149 -8.01 -2.02 -31.81
C PRO A 149 -6.76 -2.68 -32.43
N GLU A 150 -6.38 -2.12 -33.57
CA GLU A 150 -5.32 -2.45 -34.53
C GLU A 150 -3.86 -2.48 -33.97
N PRO A 151 -2.86 -2.92 -34.77
CA PRO A 151 -1.69 -3.67 -34.31
C PRO A 151 -0.58 -2.79 -33.72
N THR A 152 0.09 -3.26 -32.67
CA THR A 152 1.23 -2.59 -32.01
C THR A 152 2.21 -3.67 -31.51
N PRO A 153 3.54 -3.40 -31.49
CA PRO A 153 4.59 -4.01 -32.31
C PRO A 153 5.21 -5.25 -31.63
N ALA A 154 6.20 -5.86 -32.30
CA ALA A 154 6.93 -7.04 -31.80
C ALA A 154 7.37 -6.94 -30.32
N PRO A 155 7.32 -8.04 -29.55
CA PRO A 155 7.65 -8.04 -28.13
C PRO A 155 9.08 -7.53 -27.88
N PRO A 156 9.31 -6.70 -26.84
CA PRO A 156 10.63 -6.21 -26.50
C PRO A 156 11.51 -7.38 -26.03
N ALA A 157 12.73 -7.45 -26.56
CA ALA A 157 13.75 -8.37 -26.09
C ALA A 157 13.99 -8.17 -24.58
N VAL A 158 13.92 -9.26 -23.80
CA VAL A 158 14.17 -9.25 -22.36
C VAL A 158 15.64 -8.82 -22.15
N ALA A 159 15.85 -7.58 -21.72
CA ALA A 159 17.17 -7.08 -21.38
C ALA A 159 17.63 -7.73 -20.07
N VAL A 160 18.49 -8.74 -20.16
CA VAL A 160 19.05 -9.44 -19.00
C VAL A 160 20.19 -8.58 -18.41
N PRO A 161 20.10 -8.15 -17.13
CA PRO A 161 21.19 -7.43 -16.47
C PRO A 161 22.46 -8.29 -16.36
N ALA A 162 23.61 -7.75 -16.76
CA ALA A 162 24.90 -8.47 -16.74
C ALA A 162 25.27 -9.03 -15.35
N ALA A 163 24.88 -8.34 -14.28
CA ALA A 163 25.10 -8.80 -12.91
C ALA A 163 24.34 -10.11 -12.58
N LEU A 164 23.16 -10.33 -13.17
CA LEU A 164 22.39 -11.57 -13.00
C LEU A 164 23.03 -12.72 -13.78
N VAL A 165 23.61 -12.46 -14.96
CA VAL A 165 24.35 -13.46 -15.74
C VAL A 165 25.60 -13.93 -14.97
N GLU A 166 26.34 -13.01 -14.37
CA GLU A 166 27.54 -13.36 -13.60
C GLU A 166 27.21 -14.15 -12.33
N HIS A 167 26.12 -13.80 -11.64
CA HIS A 167 25.61 -14.58 -10.52
C HIS A 167 25.15 -15.98 -10.99
N ALA A 168 24.45 -16.06 -12.12
CA ALA A 168 24.02 -17.34 -12.70
C ALA A 168 25.22 -18.25 -13.06
N ARG A 169 26.32 -17.68 -13.59
CA ARG A 169 27.56 -18.43 -13.84
C ARG A 169 28.15 -19.02 -12.57
N LYS A 170 28.18 -18.23 -11.48
CA LYS A 170 28.66 -18.69 -10.18
C LYS A 170 27.82 -19.86 -9.64
N VAL A 171 26.50 -19.75 -9.73
CA VAL A 171 25.56 -20.80 -9.31
C VAL A 171 25.71 -22.06 -10.16
N ALA A 172 25.88 -21.91 -11.47
CA ALA A 172 26.09 -23.03 -12.38
C ALA A 172 27.43 -23.75 -12.13
N ALA A 173 28.50 -23.00 -11.86
CA ALA A 173 29.81 -23.55 -11.51
C ALA A 173 29.77 -24.32 -10.18
N GLU A 174 29.11 -23.77 -9.16
CA GLU A 174 28.94 -24.43 -7.87
C GLU A 174 28.11 -25.72 -8.00
N HIS A 175 27.04 -25.70 -8.80
CA HIS A 175 26.26 -26.89 -9.08
C HIS A 175 27.10 -27.99 -9.72
N ARG A 176 27.86 -27.64 -10.77
CA ARG A 176 28.75 -28.59 -11.47
C ARG A 176 29.83 -29.15 -10.55
N ASN A 177 30.43 -28.34 -9.70
CA ASN A 177 31.45 -28.80 -8.75
C ASN A 177 30.86 -29.79 -7.72
N ARG A 178 29.58 -29.64 -7.37
CA ARG A 178 28.91 -30.44 -6.35
C ARG A 178 28.27 -31.72 -6.89
N THR A 179 27.72 -31.69 -8.10
CA THR A 179 26.93 -32.80 -8.67
C THR A 179 27.57 -33.41 -9.92
N GLY A 180 28.60 -32.79 -10.48
CA GLY A 180 29.22 -33.19 -11.75
C GLY A 180 28.39 -32.86 -13.00
N ALA A 181 27.15 -32.37 -12.84
CA ALA A 181 26.21 -32.13 -13.92
C ALA A 181 25.95 -30.63 -14.18
N VAL A 182 25.59 -30.30 -15.42
CA VAL A 182 25.12 -28.95 -15.79
C VAL A 182 23.79 -28.68 -15.09
N ILE A 183 23.59 -27.46 -14.59
CA ILE A 183 22.34 -27.06 -13.92
C ILE A 183 21.21 -26.92 -14.94
N ASP A 184 20.03 -27.48 -14.63
CA ASP A 184 18.84 -27.34 -15.47
C ASP A 184 18.15 -25.99 -15.26
N THR A 185 17.45 -25.49 -16.29
CA THR A 185 16.74 -24.21 -16.27
C THR A 185 15.75 -24.07 -15.11
N PRO A 186 14.91 -25.07 -14.78
CA PRO A 186 14.04 -25.03 -13.60
C PRO A 186 14.79 -24.85 -12.28
N THR A 187 15.89 -25.58 -12.07
CA THR A 187 16.72 -25.48 -10.86
C THR A 187 17.47 -24.14 -10.79
N LEU A 188 17.97 -23.64 -11.92
CA LEU A 188 18.61 -22.32 -11.97
C LEU A 188 17.61 -21.20 -11.63
N ARG A 189 16.38 -21.28 -12.18
CA ARG A 189 15.29 -20.36 -11.86
C ARG A 189 14.97 -20.34 -10.37
N ALA A 190 14.82 -21.51 -9.77
CA ALA A 190 14.53 -21.65 -8.35
C ALA A 190 15.61 -21.04 -7.46
N ARG A 191 16.89 -21.11 -7.87
CA ARG A 191 18.02 -20.52 -7.14
C ARG A 191 18.17 -19.02 -7.32
N LEU A 192 17.88 -18.50 -8.51
CA LEU A 192 17.99 -17.07 -8.81
C LEU A 192 16.74 -16.28 -8.39
N GLY A 193 15.60 -16.94 -8.18
CA GLY A 193 14.34 -16.28 -7.82
C GLY A 193 13.77 -15.40 -8.95
N VAL A 194 14.08 -15.72 -10.21
CA VAL A 194 13.68 -14.91 -11.38
C VAL A 194 12.49 -15.52 -12.13
N PRO A 195 11.69 -14.72 -12.86
CA PRO A 195 10.62 -15.23 -13.72
C PRO A 195 11.11 -16.19 -14.82
N ALA A 196 10.26 -17.11 -15.27
CA ALA A 196 10.58 -18.09 -16.31
C ALA A 196 11.22 -17.51 -17.59
N PRO A 197 10.68 -16.44 -18.22
CA PRO A 197 11.29 -15.89 -19.44
C PRO A 197 12.67 -15.27 -19.20
N MET A 198 12.98 -14.84 -17.97
CA MET A 198 14.29 -14.31 -17.59
C MET A 198 15.30 -15.44 -17.37
N ALA A 199 14.89 -16.57 -16.77
CA ALA A 199 15.76 -17.74 -16.59
C ALA A 199 16.18 -18.34 -17.94
N GLU A 200 15.27 -18.43 -18.90
CA GLU A 200 15.55 -18.90 -20.26
C GLU A 200 16.55 -17.98 -20.98
N ALA A 201 16.35 -16.65 -20.87
CA ALA A 201 17.26 -15.68 -21.45
C ALA A 201 18.66 -15.71 -20.80
N ILE A 202 18.76 -16.06 -19.50
CA ILE A 202 20.02 -16.25 -18.80
C ILE A 202 20.71 -17.54 -19.25
N VAL A 203 19.98 -18.66 -19.35
CA VAL A 203 20.54 -19.95 -19.80
C VAL A 203 21.10 -19.85 -21.22
N ALA A 204 20.48 -19.05 -22.10
CA ALA A 204 21.02 -18.78 -23.43
C ALA A 204 22.37 -18.04 -23.44
N GLN A 205 22.82 -17.49 -22.29
CA GLN A 205 24.06 -16.71 -22.14
C GLN A 205 25.13 -17.39 -21.23
N LEU A 206 24.83 -18.58 -20.69
CA LEU A 206 25.72 -19.38 -19.84
C LEU A 206 26.56 -20.35 -20.66
#